data_AF-A0A024UQD9-F1
#
_entry.id   AF-A0A024UQD9-F1
#
_cell.length_a   1.000
_cell.length_b   1.000
_cell.length_c   1.000
_cell.angle_alpha   90.00
_cell.angle_beta   90.00
_cell.angle_gamma   90.00
#
_symmetry.space_group_name_H-M   'P 1'
#
loop_
_entity.id
_entity.type
_entity.pdbx_description
1 polymer ?
#
loop_
_entity_poly.entity_id
_entity_poly.type
_entity_poly.pdbx_seq_one_letter_code
_entity_poly.pdbx_strand_id
1 'polypeptide(L)'
;MPRKGPPKTTRREERDKERQKAAGERLRNEQKTERAQKALRDFQTHKREMPETRGTQRDLRRGLAGKGLTLERYGDSESQRQARGIVMEQSDAGRGVPRGFTYEDIYGAEDEEYDSSS
;
A
#
# COMPACT_ATOMS: atom_id res chain seq x y z
N MET A 1 -16.43 38.24 -22.51
CA MET A 1 -14.96 38.02 -22.47
C MET A 1 -14.71 36.52 -22.41
N PRO A 2 -13.94 35.91 -23.35
CA PRO A 2 -13.59 34.50 -23.23
C PRO A 2 -12.64 34.34 -22.03
N ARG A 3 -12.96 33.41 -21.12
CA ARG A 3 -12.10 33.10 -19.97
C ARG A 3 -10.76 32.59 -20.52
N LYS A 4 -9.66 33.28 -20.20
CA LYS A 4 -8.30 32.80 -20.45
C LYS A 4 -8.03 31.60 -19.54
N GLY A 5 -8.47 30.42 -19.98
CA GLY A 5 -8.00 29.16 -19.40
C GLY A 5 -6.51 28.97 -19.70
N PRO A 6 -5.81 28.11 -18.94
CA PRO A 6 -4.44 27.76 -19.25
C PRO A 6 -4.34 27.24 -20.70
N PRO A 7 -3.24 27.54 -21.41
CA PRO A 7 -3.07 27.12 -22.79
C PRO A 7 -3.21 25.59 -22.90
N LYS A 8 -3.85 25.11 -23.98
CA LYS A 8 -3.94 23.68 -24.26
C LYS A 8 -2.52 23.12 -24.33
N THR A 9 -2.25 22.08 -23.55
CA THR A 9 -0.95 21.42 -23.55
C THR A 9 -0.70 20.79 -24.91
N THR A 10 0.55 20.83 -25.36
CA THR A 10 0.94 20.15 -26.59
C THR A 10 1.27 18.68 -26.31
N ARG A 11 1.13 17.80 -27.32
CA ARG A 11 1.60 16.39 -27.24
C ARG A 11 3.08 16.25 -26.88
N ARG A 12 3.89 17.29 -27.10
CA ARG A 12 5.30 17.33 -26.71
C ARG A 12 5.43 17.60 -25.20
N GLU A 13 4.72 18.60 -24.68
CA GLU A 13 4.68 18.90 -23.24
C GLU A 13 4.14 17.75 -22.41
N GLU A 14 3.16 16.99 -22.92
CA GLU A 14 2.64 15.80 -22.24
C GLU A 14 3.72 14.72 -22.10
N ARG A 15 4.45 14.41 -23.17
CA ARG A 15 5.57 13.45 -23.13
C ARG A 15 6.71 13.90 -22.21
N ASP A 16 7.03 15.19 -22.21
CA ASP A 16 8.08 15.73 -21.34
C ASP A 16 7.65 15.68 -19.86
N LYS A 17 6.37 15.95 -19.56
CA LYS A 17 5.80 15.78 -18.21
C LYS A 17 5.82 14.32 -17.76
N GLU A 18 5.48 13.38 -18.63
CA GLU A 18 5.55 11.94 -18.31
C GLU A 18 6.98 11.51 -18.00
N ARG A 19 7.96 11.95 -18.79
CA ARG A 19 9.38 11.67 -18.54
C ARG A 19 9.85 12.24 -17.21
N GLN A 20 9.46 13.49 -16.90
CA GLN A 20 9.79 14.12 -15.62
C GLN A 20 9.14 13.40 -14.43
N LYS A 21 7.88 12.96 -14.57
CA LYS A 21 7.20 12.15 -13.55
C LYS A 21 7.93 10.83 -13.33
N ALA A 22 8.26 10.11 -14.40
CA ALA A 22 8.97 8.83 -14.31
C ALA A 22 10.35 8.99 -13.68
N ALA A 23 11.12 10.03 -14.04
CA ALA A 23 12.41 10.32 -13.42
C ALA A 23 12.27 10.65 -11.93
N GLY A 24 11.25 11.46 -11.57
CA GLY A 24 10.96 11.78 -10.17
C GLY A 24 10.53 10.56 -9.36
N GLU A 25 9.77 9.63 -9.95
CA GLU A 25 9.38 8.38 -9.31
C GLU A 25 10.58 7.47 -9.04
N ARG A 26 11.52 7.36 -9.99
CA ARG A 26 12.76 6.61 -9.80
C ARG A 26 13.57 7.16 -8.64
N LEU A 27 13.83 8.47 -8.63
CA LEU A 27 14.57 9.12 -7.55
C LEU A 27 13.90 8.94 -6.19
N ARG A 28 12.56 9.09 -6.13
CA ARG A 28 11.80 8.86 -4.88
C ARG A 28 11.91 7.41 -4.42
N ASN A 29 11.96 6.45 -5.34
CA ASN A 29 12.09 5.04 -5.00
C ASN A 29 13.52 4.72 -4.50
N GLU A 30 14.55 5.29 -5.12
CA GLU A 30 15.94 5.20 -4.66
C GLU A 30 16.11 5.77 -3.24
N GLN A 31 15.59 6.96 -2.98
CA GLN A 31 15.62 7.56 -1.63
C GLN A 31 14.84 6.73 -0.59
N LYS A 32 13.77 6.05 -1.00
CA LYS A 32 13.00 5.14 -0.14
C LYS A 32 13.77 3.86 0.16
N THR A 33 14.57 3.36 -0.78
CA THR A 33 15.40 2.15 -0.60
C THR A 33 16.60 2.46 0.28
N GLU A 34 17.27 3.60 0.08
CA GLU A 34 18.39 4.03 0.92
C GLU A 34 17.97 4.21 2.38
N ARG A 35 16.85 4.91 2.62
CA ARG A 35 16.31 5.08 3.97
C ARG A 35 15.93 3.76 4.63
N ALA A 36 15.36 2.83 3.86
CA ALA A 36 15.01 1.50 4.36
C ALA A 36 16.26 0.68 4.73
N GLN A 37 17.32 0.73 3.91
CA GLN A 37 18.58 0.08 4.22
C GLN A 37 19.25 0.68 5.46
N LYS A 38 19.24 2.01 5.60
CA LYS A 38 19.75 2.69 6.80
C LYS A 38 18.98 2.27 8.04
N ALA A 39 17.65 2.34 8.01
CA ALA A 39 16.79 1.94 9.14
C ALA A 39 17.02 0.47 9.54
N LEU A 40 17.18 -0.41 8.55
CA LEU A 40 17.48 -1.82 8.80
C LEU A 40 18.86 -2.00 9.43
N ARG A 41 19.88 -1.29 8.95
CA ARG A 41 21.22 -1.31 9.53
C ARG A 41 21.19 -0.83 10.97
N ASP A 42 20.55 0.30 11.24
CA ASP A 42 20.46 0.88 12.59
C ASP A 42 19.78 -0.09 13.56
N PHE A 43 18.67 -0.72 13.12
CA PHE A 43 17.95 -1.74 13.90
C PHE A 43 18.80 -2.99 14.18
N GLN A 44 19.63 -3.42 13.23
CA GLN A 44 20.51 -4.58 13.41
C GLN A 44 21.72 -4.28 14.31
N THR A 45 22.23 -3.04 14.28
CA THR A 45 23.56 -2.71 14.84
C THR A 45 23.50 -2.08 16.22
N HIS A 46 22.49 -1.26 16.52
CA HIS A 46 22.52 -0.40 17.72
C HIS A 46 21.63 -0.94 18.84
N LYS A 47 20.36 -1.25 18.55
CA LYS A 47 19.46 -1.97 19.46
C LYS A 47 18.36 -2.63 18.64
N ARG A 48 17.96 -3.86 18.99
CA ARG A 48 16.76 -4.53 18.43
C ARG A 48 15.45 -3.93 18.98
N GLU A 49 15.49 -2.69 19.43
CA GLU A 49 14.34 -1.96 19.91
C GLU A 49 13.60 -1.31 18.73
N MET A 50 12.29 -1.27 18.80
CA MET A 50 11.48 -0.67 17.75
C MET A 50 11.73 0.84 17.67
N PRO A 51 11.93 1.42 16.47
CA PRO A 51 12.08 2.86 16.35
C PRO A 51 10.84 3.60 16.85
N GLU A 52 11.02 4.74 17.52
CA GLU A 52 9.92 5.50 18.11
C GLU A 52 9.02 6.16 17.05
N THR A 53 9.62 6.65 15.96
CA THR A 53 8.85 7.39 14.95
C THR A 53 8.18 6.45 13.95
N ARG A 54 6.93 6.76 13.59
CA ARG A 54 6.19 6.00 12.57
C ARG A 54 6.89 5.97 11.21
N GLY A 55 7.63 7.04 10.86
CA GLY A 55 8.40 7.13 9.62
C GLY A 55 9.52 6.08 9.57
N THR A 56 10.35 6.03 10.60
CA THR A 56 11.44 5.05 10.69
C THR A 56 10.94 3.63 10.85
N GLN A 57 9.82 3.40 11.55
CA GLN A 57 9.16 2.09 11.58
C GLN A 57 8.71 1.63 10.18
N ARG A 58 8.19 2.54 9.35
CA ARG A 58 7.77 2.22 7.98
C ARG A 58 8.97 1.88 7.10
N ASP A 59 10.05 2.64 7.21
CA ASP A 59 11.28 2.39 6.45
C ASP A 59 11.96 1.08 6.92
N LEU A 60 11.93 0.78 8.22
CA LEU A 60 12.36 -0.52 8.76
C LEU A 60 11.53 -1.68 8.20
N ARG A 61 10.19 -1.57 8.19
CA ARG A 61 9.31 -2.59 7.59
C ARG A 61 9.63 -2.81 6.11
N ARG A 62 9.90 -1.74 5.36
CA ARG A 62 10.31 -1.84 3.95
C ARG A 62 11.65 -2.59 3.83
N GLY A 63 12.61 -2.26 4.69
CA GLY A 63 13.91 -2.92 4.70
C GLY A 63 13.81 -4.41 5.02
N LEU A 64 13.00 -4.77 6.03
CA LEU A 64 12.76 -6.16 6.42
C LEU A 64 12.07 -6.94 5.30
N ALA A 65 11.03 -6.37 4.68
CA ALA A 65 10.33 -7.00 3.56
C ALA A 65 11.27 -7.27 2.37
N GLY A 66 12.24 -6.38 2.10
CA GLY A 66 13.27 -6.59 1.10
C GLY A 66 14.21 -7.77 1.39
N LYS A 67 14.29 -8.23 2.64
CA LYS A 67 15.01 -9.45 3.05
C LYS A 67 14.09 -10.67 3.20
N GLY A 68 12.81 -10.57 2.83
CA GLY A 68 11.82 -11.63 3.04
C GLY A 68 11.38 -11.79 4.50
N LEU A 69 11.66 -10.80 5.35
CA LEU A 69 11.29 -10.81 6.77
C LEU A 69 10.10 -9.87 7.01
N THR A 70 9.17 -10.30 7.86
CA THR A 70 8.04 -9.47 8.30
C THR A 70 8.23 -9.01 9.73
N LEU A 71 7.96 -7.73 9.99
CA LEU A 71 7.91 -7.22 11.36
C LEU A 71 6.57 -7.64 11.98
N GLU A 72 6.59 -8.69 12.79
CA GLU A 72 5.41 -9.15 13.52
C GLU A 72 5.02 -8.13 14.59
N ARG A 73 3.72 -7.84 14.73
CA ARG A 73 3.23 -7.15 15.92
C ARG A 73 2.72 -8.19 16.90
N TYR A 74 3.05 -8.00 18.16
CA TYR A 74 2.54 -8.84 19.22
C TYR A 74 1.02 -8.77 19.25
N GLY A 75 0.35 -9.93 19.22
CA GLY A 75 -1.12 -10.04 19.27
C GLY A 75 -1.84 -10.01 17.91
N ASP A 76 -1.14 -9.95 16.77
CA ASP A 76 -1.80 -10.07 15.45
C ASP A 76 -2.22 -11.52 15.16
N SER A 77 -3.50 -11.74 14.86
CA SER A 77 -3.98 -13.05 14.36
C SER A 77 -3.45 -13.35 12.96
N GLU A 78 -3.42 -14.63 12.55
CA GLU A 78 -3.02 -15.00 11.18
C GLU A 78 -3.91 -14.37 10.12
N SER A 79 -5.22 -14.30 10.36
CA SER A 79 -6.16 -13.61 9.46
C SER A 79 -5.83 -12.13 9.28
N GLN A 80 -5.42 -11.44 10.35
CA GLN A 80 -4.98 -10.04 10.28
C GLN A 80 -3.65 -9.88 9.55
N ARG A 81 -2.75 -10.88 9.61
CA ARG A 81 -1.50 -10.89 8.83
C ARG A 81 -1.78 -11.08 7.34
N GLN A 82 -2.67 -11.99 6.98
CA GLN A 82 -3.07 -12.24 5.59
C GLN A 82 -3.81 -11.06 4.98
N ALA A 83 -4.66 -10.37 5.75
CA ALA A 83 -5.39 -9.19 5.28
C ALA A 83 -4.49 -7.95 5.01
N ARG A 84 -3.24 -7.93 5.50
CA ARG A 84 -2.37 -6.77 5.39
C ARG A 84 -1.81 -6.60 3.98
N GLY A 85 -2.04 -5.42 3.41
CA GLY A 85 -1.54 -5.07 2.08
C GLY A 85 -2.41 -5.58 0.95
N ILE A 86 -3.53 -6.24 1.27
CA ILE A 86 -4.60 -6.47 0.32
C ILE A 86 -5.14 -5.09 -0.10
N VAL A 87 -5.03 -4.79 -1.39
CA VAL A 87 -5.65 -3.60 -1.96
C VAL A 87 -7.14 -3.86 -2.01
N MET A 88 -7.92 -3.04 -1.30
CA MET A 88 -9.36 -3.10 -1.35
C MET A 88 -9.85 -2.20 -2.49
N GLU A 89 -10.69 -2.74 -3.37
CA GLU A 89 -11.42 -2.00 -4.41
C GLU A 89 -12.88 -1.86 -3.99
N GLN A 90 -13.55 -0.81 -4.47
CA GLN A 90 -14.97 -0.62 -4.23
C GLN A 90 -15.73 -1.62 -5.10
N SER A 91 -16.47 -2.53 -4.48
CA SER A 91 -17.39 -3.42 -5.19
C SER A 91 -18.59 -2.66 -5.75
N ASP A 92 -19.31 -3.29 -6.69
CA ASP A 92 -20.57 -2.77 -7.22
C ASP A 92 -21.64 -2.60 -6.12
N ALA A 93 -21.56 -3.39 -5.04
CA ALA A 93 -22.39 -3.26 -3.85
C ALA A 93 -21.96 -2.12 -2.90
N GLY A 94 -20.94 -1.34 -3.26
CA GLY A 94 -20.45 -0.19 -2.49
C GLY A 94 -19.59 -0.55 -1.28
N ARG A 95 -19.40 -1.83 -0.96
CA ARG A 95 -18.47 -2.29 0.10
C ARG A 95 -17.06 -2.52 -0.46
N GLY A 96 -16.04 -2.37 0.38
CA GLY A 96 -14.66 -2.68 -0.02
C GLY A 96 -14.43 -4.18 -0.12
N VAL A 97 -13.93 -4.66 -1.25
CA VAL A 97 -13.52 -6.05 -1.49
C VAL A 97 -12.05 -6.11 -1.91
N PRO A 98 -11.29 -7.15 -1.54
CA PRO A 98 -9.99 -7.44 -2.10
C PRO A 98 -9.97 -7.34 -3.63
N ARG A 99 -8.96 -6.68 -4.18
CA ARG A 99 -8.75 -6.52 -5.61
C ARG A 99 -8.72 -7.87 -6.32
N GLY A 100 -9.55 -8.03 -7.35
CA GLY A 100 -9.70 -9.27 -8.09
C GLY A 100 -10.73 -10.25 -7.51
N PHE A 101 -11.43 -9.86 -6.44
CA PHE A 101 -12.57 -10.60 -5.88
C PHE A 101 -13.85 -9.78 -6.07
N THR A 102 -14.95 -10.47 -6.31
CA THR A 102 -16.28 -9.89 -6.34
C THR A 102 -16.89 -9.86 -4.93
N TYR A 103 -17.99 -9.12 -4.76
CA TYR A 103 -18.75 -9.12 -3.51
C TYR A 103 -19.27 -10.53 -3.16
N GLU A 104 -19.71 -11.28 -4.17
CA GLU A 104 -20.26 -12.63 -4.05
C GLU A 104 -19.20 -13.64 -3.59
N ASP A 105 -17.95 -13.50 -4.03
CA ASP A 105 -16.85 -14.40 -3.63
C ASP A 105 -16.54 -14.37 -2.13
N ILE A 106 -16.89 -13.28 -1.43
CA ILE A 106 -16.50 -13.04 -0.04
C ILE A 106 -17.71 -12.97 0.89
N TYR A 107 -18.84 -12.47 0.40
CA TYR A 107 -20.06 -12.28 1.18
C TYR A 107 -21.25 -13.06 0.64
N GLY A 108 -21.12 -13.74 -0.52
CA GLY A 108 -22.16 -14.58 -1.10
C GLY A 108 -22.12 -16.04 -0.64
N ALA A 109 -21.19 -16.42 0.25
CA ALA A 109 -21.04 -17.77 0.76
C ALA A 109 -21.89 -18.09 2.01
N GLU A 110 -22.63 -17.12 2.56
CA GLU A 110 -23.44 -17.30 3.77
C GLU A 110 -24.81 -16.61 3.64
N ASP A 111 -25.63 -17.10 2.71
CA ASP A 111 -27.09 -17.05 2.85
C ASP A 111 -27.61 -18.51 2.90
N GLU A 112 -26.94 -19.40 3.64
CA GLU A 112 -27.56 -20.65 4.07
C GLU A 112 -28.55 -20.32 5.20
N GLU A 113 -29.76 -20.00 4.76
CA GLU A 113 -31.03 -20.45 5.34
C GLU A 113 -31.03 -20.57 6.88
N TYR A 114 -31.25 -19.46 7.57
CA TYR A 114 -31.71 -19.51 8.96
C TYR A 114 -33.18 -19.98 8.96
N ASP A 115 -33.37 -21.30 8.83
CA ASP A 115 -34.66 -21.95 9.08
C ASP A 115 -34.97 -21.86 10.58
N SER A 116 -35.55 -20.72 10.97
CA SER A 116 -36.24 -20.56 12.24
C SER A 116 -37.61 -21.26 12.15
N SER A 117 -37.60 -22.59 12.01
CA SER A 117 -38.80 -23.40 12.12
C SER A 117 -39.25 -23.52 13.58
N SER A 118 -40.33 -22.78 13.87
CA SER A 118 -41.39 -22.95 14.90
C SER A 118 -41.04 -23.01 16.38
#